data_AF-A0A0H5Q6X8-F1
#
_entry.id   AF-A0A0H5Q6X8-F1
#
_cell.length_a   1.000
_cell.length_b   1.000
_cell.length_c   1.000
_cell.angle_alpha   90.00
_cell.angle_beta   90.00
_cell.angle_gamma   90.00
#
_symmetry.space_group_name_H-M   'P 1'
#
loop_
_entity.id
_entity.type
_entity.pdbx_description
1 polymer ?
#
loop_
_entity_poly.entity_id
_entity_poly.type
_entity_poly.pdbx_seq_one_letter_code
_entity_poly.pdbx_strand_id
1 'polypeptide(L)'
;MTNRNAAVNNWSQPAMFPPAVIEVTLRVGAIAGNDDYQLELDWKDPSTDTLLGMMSRPSIHRDDIHFAIGQAMEDIEAILEELAGPF
;
A
#
# COMPACT_ATOMS: atom_id res chain seq x y z
N MET A 1 50.41 16.22 10.86
CA MET A 1 50.88 15.53 9.63
C MET A 1 50.06 14.24 9.50
N THR A 2 49.35 14.11 8.37
CA THR A 2 48.85 12.86 7.70
C THR A 2 48.09 11.84 8.57
N ASN A 3 46.75 11.83 8.59
CA ASN A 3 45.78 11.29 7.60
C ASN A 3 45.76 9.75 7.50
N ARG A 4 44.59 9.14 7.81
CA ARG A 4 43.97 7.95 7.19
C ARG A 4 43.05 7.21 8.18
N ASN A 5 41.75 7.41 8.02
CA ASN A 5 40.84 6.29 7.79
C ASN A 5 39.62 6.84 7.04
N ALA A 6 39.74 6.75 5.72
CA ALA A 6 38.66 6.95 4.79
C ALA A 6 37.64 5.81 4.96
N ALA A 7 36.37 6.18 4.81
CA ALA A 7 35.27 5.34 4.35
C ALA A 7 35.12 3.98 5.05
N VAL A 8 34.32 3.95 6.12
CA VAL A 8 33.60 2.73 6.48
C VAL A 8 32.11 3.03 6.37
N ASN A 9 31.55 2.58 5.25
CA ASN A 9 30.14 2.39 4.98
C ASN A 9 29.28 3.65 4.69
N ASN A 10 29.70 4.43 3.69
CA ASN A 10 28.76 5.17 2.84
C ASN A 10 28.06 4.18 1.88
N TRP A 11 27.31 3.21 2.42
CA TRP A 11 26.25 2.57 1.64
C TRP A 11 25.12 3.58 1.61
N SER A 12 25.26 4.60 0.76
CA SER A 12 24.12 5.38 0.34
C SER A 12 23.21 4.38 -0.36
N GLN A 13 22.15 3.95 0.34
CA GLN A 13 21.01 3.30 -0.29
C GLN A 13 20.72 4.13 -1.54
N PRO A 14 20.70 3.52 -2.74
CA PRO A 14 20.17 4.25 -3.88
C PRO A 14 18.80 4.73 -3.41
N ALA A 15 18.59 6.05 -3.43
CA ALA A 15 17.29 6.63 -3.22
C ALA A 15 16.41 5.92 -4.25
N MET A 16 15.61 4.96 -3.79
CA MET A 16 14.71 4.22 -4.64
C MET A 16 13.75 5.31 -5.12
N PHE A 17 13.87 5.69 -6.39
CA PHE A 17 12.97 6.70 -6.94
C PHE A 17 11.55 6.22 -6.64
N PRO A 18 10.68 7.08 -6.08
CA PRO A 18 9.30 6.69 -5.88
C PRO A 18 8.76 6.21 -7.23
N PRO A 19 8.06 5.06 -7.26
CA PRO A 19 7.62 4.48 -8.50
C PRO A 19 6.70 5.47 -9.22
N ALA A 20 6.85 5.55 -10.55
CA ALA A 20 6.08 6.50 -11.36
C ALA A 20 4.57 6.21 -11.36
N VAL A 21 4.19 4.97 -11.04
CA VAL A 21 2.81 4.52 -10.90
C VAL A 21 2.73 3.63 -9.66
N ILE A 22 1.71 3.85 -8.85
CA ILE A 22 1.31 2.93 -7.78
C ILE A 22 0.07 2.19 -8.28
N GLU A 23 0.13 0.87 -8.32
CA GLU A 23 -1.06 0.04 -8.58
C GLU A 23 -1.72 -0.24 -7.24
N VAL A 24 -3.03 0.00 -7.14
CA VAL A 24 -3.83 -0.27 -5.95
C VAL A 24 -4.97 -1.22 -6.33
N THR A 25 -5.09 -2.34 -5.61
CA THR A 25 -6.10 -3.38 -5.86
C THR A 25 -7.00 -3.54 -4.65
N LEU A 26 -8.30 -3.29 -4.84
CA LEU A 26 -9.35 -3.66 -3.88
C LEU A 26 -9.96 -5.01 -4.27
N ARG A 27 -9.81 -6.01 -3.40
CA ARG A 27 -10.47 -7.31 -3.51
C ARG A 27 -11.66 -7.36 -2.56
N VAL A 28 -12.79 -7.86 -3.07
CA VAL A 28 -14.01 -8.10 -2.30
C VAL A 28 -14.37 -9.58 -2.40
N GLY A 29 -14.39 -10.28 -1.27
CA GLY A 29 -14.76 -11.70 -1.19
C GLY A 29 -16.00 -11.91 -0.34
N ALA A 30 -16.88 -12.83 -0.72
CA ALA A 30 -17.96 -13.30 0.15
C ALA A 30 -17.46 -14.43 1.06
N ILE A 31 -17.85 -14.42 2.33
CA ILE A 31 -17.46 -15.45 3.30
C ILE A 31 -18.51 -16.56 3.28
N ALA A 32 -18.11 -17.77 2.84
CA ALA A 32 -19.03 -18.89 2.74
C ALA A 32 -19.66 -19.26 4.10
N GLY A 33 -20.98 -19.42 4.13
CA GLY A 33 -21.72 -19.78 5.34
C GLY A 33 -21.99 -18.62 6.31
N ASN A 34 -21.64 -17.39 5.93
CA ASN A 34 -21.96 -16.17 6.66
C ASN A 34 -22.54 -15.14 5.69
N ASP A 35 -23.33 -14.17 6.18
CA ASP A 35 -23.81 -13.03 5.37
C ASP A 35 -22.83 -11.85 5.43
N ASP A 36 -21.54 -12.20 5.39
CA ASP A 36 -20.43 -11.29 5.57
C ASP A 36 -19.51 -11.34 4.34
N TYR A 37 -18.81 -10.23 4.15
CA TYR A 37 -17.82 -10.01 3.12
C TYR A 37 -16.46 -9.73 3.78
N GLN A 38 -15.40 -9.91 3.00
CA GLN A 38 -14.05 -9.49 3.34
C GLN A 38 -13.58 -8.48 2.29
N LEU A 39 -12.98 -7.40 2.74
CA LEU A 39 -12.26 -6.46 1.89
C LEU A 39 -10.77 -6.59 2.15
N GLU A 40 -10.00 -6.61 1.08
CA GLU A 40 -8.54 -6.58 1.12
C GLU A 40 -8.04 -5.55 0.13
N LEU A 41 -7.16 -4.67 0.60
CA LEU A 41 -6.51 -3.65 -0.19
C LEU A 41 -5.02 -3.96 -0.23
N ASP A 42 -4.42 -3.96 -1.40
CA ASP A 42 -2.96 -3.94 -1.56
C ASP A 42 -2.54 -2.86 -2.52
N TRP A 43 -1.32 -2.37 -2.35
CA TRP A 43 -0.71 -1.46 -3.31
C TRP A 43 0.75 -1.84 -3.53
N LYS A 44 1.17 -1.75 -4.79
CA LYS A 44 2.47 -2.21 -5.24
C LYS A 44 3.09 -1.29 -6.28
N ASP A 45 4.40 -1.39 -6.41
CA ASP A 45 5.13 -0.87 -7.56
C ASP A 45 5.02 -1.92 -8.71
N PRO A 46 4.26 -1.65 -9.78
CA PRO A 46 4.07 -2.60 -10.86
C PRO A 46 5.34 -2.76 -11.72
N SER A 47 6.30 -1.83 -11.66
CA SER A 47 7.54 -1.92 -12.44
C SER A 47 8.51 -2.96 -11.88
N THR A 48 8.42 -3.22 -10.57
CA THR A 48 9.27 -4.18 -9.85
C THR A 48 8.47 -5.36 -9.27
N ASP A 49 7.13 -5.32 -9.38
CA ASP A 49 6.19 -6.22 -8.71
C ASP A 49 6.40 -6.25 -7.19
N THR A 50 6.86 -5.14 -6.62
CA THR A 50 7.13 -5.01 -5.18
C THR A 50 5.87 -4.59 -4.43
N LEU A 51 5.40 -5.42 -3.51
CA LEU A 51 4.34 -5.05 -2.59
C LEU A 51 4.83 -3.94 -1.64
N LEU A 52 4.12 -2.81 -1.64
CA LEU A 52 4.45 -1.64 -0.82
C LEU A 52 3.65 -1.63 0.48
N GLY A 53 2.42 -2.15 0.45
CA GLY A 53 1.61 -2.33 1.65
C GLY A 53 0.30 -3.05 1.39
N MET A 54 -0.38 -3.40 2.48
CA MET A 54 -1.67 -4.07 2.46
C MET A 54 -2.52 -3.66 3.67
N MET A 55 -3.84 -3.69 3.51
CA MET A 55 -4.82 -3.54 4.57
C MET A 55 -5.94 -4.56 4.39
N SER A 56 -6.53 -5.01 5.49
CA SER A 56 -7.60 -5.99 5.48
C SER A 56 -8.69 -5.60 6.47
N ARG A 57 -9.94 -5.78 6.06
CA ARG A 57 -11.13 -5.61 6.88
C ARG A 57 -11.88 -6.95 6.92
N PRO A 58 -11.62 -7.80 7.92
CA PRO A 58 -12.26 -9.10 8.02
C PRO A 58 -13.69 -8.96 8.58
N SER A 59 -14.66 -9.57 7.91
CA SER A 59 -16.09 -9.57 8.29
C SER A 59 -16.77 -8.20 8.25
N ILE A 60 -17.33 -7.88 7.09
CA ILE A 60 -18.26 -6.76 6.88
C ILE A 60 -19.61 -7.37 6.56
N HIS A 61 -20.62 -7.06 7.38
CA HIS A 61 -21.96 -7.55 7.10
C HIS A 61 -22.48 -7.01 5.77
N ARG A 62 -23.24 -7.83 5.03
CA ARG A 62 -23.82 -7.52 3.72
C ARG A 62 -24.48 -6.16 3.62
N ASP A 63 -25.21 -5.75 4.65
CA ASP A 63 -25.94 -4.48 4.64
C ASP A 63 -24.99 -3.26 4.67
N ASP A 64 -23.77 -3.45 5.18
CA ASP A 64 -22.75 -2.41 5.33
C ASP A 64 -21.72 -2.41 4.19
N ILE A 65 -21.79 -3.35 3.24
CA ILE A 65 -20.73 -3.55 2.23
C ILE A 65 -20.49 -2.30 1.36
N HIS A 66 -21.55 -1.60 0.98
CA HIS A 66 -21.43 -0.38 0.18
C HIS A 66 -20.75 0.74 0.95
N PHE A 67 -21.06 0.87 2.24
CA PHE A 67 -20.41 1.84 3.12
C PHE A 67 -18.93 1.49 3.31
N ALA A 68 -18.62 0.22 3.56
CA ALA A 68 -17.25 -0.24 3.72
C ALA A 68 -16.40 -0.07 2.46
N ILE A 69 -16.98 -0.29 1.27
CA ILE A 69 -16.32 0.01 -0.01
C ILE A 69 -16.07 1.51 -0.13
N GLY A 70 -17.02 2.36 0.26
CA GLY A 70 -16.81 3.82 0.30
C GLY A 70 -15.62 4.22 1.17
N GLN A 71 -15.52 3.66 2.38
CA GLN A 71 -14.36 3.88 3.25
C GLN A 71 -13.05 3.35 2.65
N ALA A 72 -13.09 2.22 1.95
CA ALA A 72 -11.91 1.70 1.26
C ALA A 72 -11.45 2.63 0.12
N MET A 73 -12.37 3.35 -0.55
CA MET A 73 -12.01 4.36 -1.54
C MET A 73 -11.33 5.57 -0.89
N GLU A 74 -11.82 6.04 0.26
CA GLU A 74 -11.17 7.10 1.03
C GLU A 74 -9.76 6.68 1.48
N ASP A 75 -9.60 5.43 1.92
CA ASP A 75 -8.29 4.86 2.27
C ASP A 75 -7.33 4.88 1.04
N ILE A 76 -7.83 4.52 -0.16
CA ILE A 76 -7.04 4.55 -1.40
C ILE A 76 -6.57 5.97 -1.72
N GLU A 77 -7.45 6.96 -1.61
CA GLU A 77 -7.09 8.36 -1.86
C GLU A 77 -5.98 8.81 -0.90
N ALA A 78 -6.10 8.51 0.39
CA ALA A 78 -5.09 8.84 1.39
C ALA A 78 -3.73 8.17 1.11
N ILE A 79 -3.73 6.90 0.69
CA ILE A 79 -2.50 6.17 0.33
C ILE A 79 -1.83 6.82 -0.89
N LEU A 80 -2.62 7.16 -1.90
CA LEU A 80 -2.10 7.79 -3.12
C LEU A 80 -1.52 9.18 -2.82
N GLU A 81 -2.16 9.96 -1.93
CA GLU A 81 -1.63 11.24 -1.47
C GLU A 81 -0.31 11.10 -0.69
N GLU A 82 -0.22 10.12 0.21
CA GLU A 82 0.99 9.85 0.99
C GLU A 82 2.18 9.46 0.09
N LEU A 83 1.92 8.61 -0.92
CA LEU A 83 2.96 8.06 -1.79
C LEU A 83 3.37 9.00 -2.92
N ALA A 84 2.46 9.81 -3.45
CA ALA A 84 2.77 10.77 -4.50
C ALA A 84 3.49 12.04 -3.97
N GLY A 85 3.36 12.34 -2.67
CA GLY A 85 3.84 13.58 -2.08
C GLY A 85 3.00 14.81 -2.48
N PRO A 86 3.33 16.01 -1.99
CA PRO A 86 2.57 17.22 -2.34
C PRO A 86 2.73 17.53 -3.84
N PHE A 87 1.60 17.57 -4.55
CA PHE A 87 1.51 18.03 -5.94
C PHE A 87 1.76 19.54 -6.08
#